data_AF-A0A2V2UM52-F1
#
_entry.id   AF-A0A2V2UM52-F1
#
_cell.length_a   1.000
_cell.length_b   1.000
_cell.length_c   1.000
_cell.angle_alpha   90.00
_cell.angle_beta   90.00
_cell.angle_gamma   90.00
#
_symmetry.space_group_name_H-M   'P 1'
#
loop_
_entity.id
_entity.type
_entity.pdbx_description
1 polymer ?
#
loop_
_entity_poly.entity_id
_entity_poly.type
_entity_poly.pdbx_seq_one_letter_code
_entity_poly.pdbx_strand_id
1 'polypeptide(L)'
;MHIGHVIPFLLTRYLQDALGLPLVIQITDDEKHFFRDIPVSGERASGLVVENIKDIIAFGFDPRKTFIFRNTVYMGDVYPTVVQVQRMLTLSAVKNAFGPKDSDNVGKAAFPAVQAAPCFSSAFPRVLRRLAGTRRRSASFPVQLIRTLFSSWHATSRCCTQSSFPH
;
A
#
# COMPACT_ATOMS: atom_id res chain seq x y z
N MET A 1 1.33 2.39 13.80
CA MET A 1 -0.11 2.72 13.64
C MET A 1 -0.73 3.20 14.95
N HIS A 2 -1.90 3.87 14.95
CA HIS A 2 -2.67 4.15 16.18
C HIS A 2 -4.01 3.42 16.14
N ILE A 3 -4.72 3.31 17.28
CA ILE A 3 -5.89 2.43 17.42
C ILE A 3 -7.02 2.73 16.41
N GLY A 4 -7.17 4.00 16.00
CA GLY A 4 -8.12 4.40 14.95
C GLY A 4 -7.85 3.77 13.58
N HIS A 5 -6.61 3.39 13.28
CA HIS A 5 -6.27 2.71 12.03
C HIS A 5 -6.57 1.21 12.07
N VAL A 6 -6.85 0.62 13.24
CA VAL A 6 -7.04 -0.83 13.41
C VAL A 6 -8.40 -1.26 12.85
N ILE A 7 -9.45 -0.45 13.06
CA ILE A 7 -10.83 -0.79 12.68
C ILE A 7 -10.99 -1.06 11.18
N PRO A 8 -10.49 -0.22 10.26
CA PRO A 8 -10.58 -0.51 8.82
C PRO A 8 -9.88 -1.82 8.43
N PHE A 9 -8.71 -2.12 9.02
CA PHE A 9 -7.99 -3.36 8.70
C PHE A 9 -8.69 -4.61 9.25
N LEU A 10 -9.29 -4.56 10.44
CA LEU A 10 -10.07 -5.68 10.96
C LEU A 10 -11.31 -5.95 10.10
N LEU A 11 -12.03 -4.91 9.70
CA LEU A 11 -13.21 -5.06 8.83
C LEU A 11 -12.83 -5.61 7.46
N THR A 12 -11.78 -5.05 6.83
CA THR A 12 -11.33 -5.52 5.51
C THR A 12 -10.81 -6.96 5.56
N ARG A 13 -10.16 -7.36 6.65
CA ARG A 13 -9.76 -8.75 6.87
C ARG A 13 -10.97 -9.66 6.95
N TYR A 14 -11.96 -9.30 7.77
CA TYR A 14 -13.20 -10.06 7.87
C TYR A 14 -13.90 -10.21 6.50
N LEU A 15 -13.98 -9.14 5.71
CA LEU A 15 -14.56 -9.17 4.37
C LEU A 15 -13.76 -10.06 3.40
N GLN A 16 -12.42 -10.02 3.49
CA GLN A 16 -11.55 -10.90 2.70
C GLN A 16 -11.80 -12.38 3.04
N ASP A 17 -11.90 -12.73 4.33
CA ASP A 17 -12.09 -14.10 4.79
C ASP A 17 -13.51 -14.60 4.44
N ALA A 18 -14.54 -13.77 4.65
CA ALA A 18 -15.94 -14.13 4.41
C ALA A 18 -16.29 -14.25 2.92
N LEU A 19 -15.76 -13.36 2.07
CA LEU A 19 -16.11 -13.29 0.64
C LEU A 19 -15.03 -13.90 -0.27
N GLY A 20 -13.85 -14.20 0.27
CA GLY A 20 -12.73 -14.75 -0.49
C GLY A 20 -12.17 -13.81 -1.56
N LEU A 21 -12.38 -12.49 -1.45
CA LEU A 21 -12.05 -11.49 -2.46
C LEU A 21 -10.58 -11.05 -2.41
N PRO A 22 -10.03 -10.53 -3.53
CA PRO A 22 -8.73 -9.87 -3.53
C PRO A 22 -8.77 -8.56 -2.73
N LEU A 23 -7.70 -8.28 -2.01
CA LEU A 23 -7.49 -7.04 -1.27
C LEU A 23 -6.30 -6.28 -1.87
N VAL A 24 -6.49 -4.98 -2.04
CA VAL A 24 -5.41 -4.07 -2.45
C VAL A 24 -5.22 -3.01 -1.37
N ILE A 25 -3.96 -2.79 -0.96
CA ILE A 25 -3.60 -1.81 0.06
C ILE A 25 -2.60 -0.83 -0.53
N GLN A 26 -2.97 0.45 -0.54
CA GLN A 26 -2.14 1.55 -1.02
C GLN A 26 -1.26 2.10 0.12
N ILE A 27 0.04 2.23 -0.14
CA ILE A 27 0.98 2.94 0.73
C ILE A 27 1.31 4.30 0.09
N THR A 28 0.81 5.37 0.72
CA THR A 28 0.86 6.76 0.25
C THR A 28 2.14 7.47 0.70
N ASP A 29 3.29 7.02 0.19
CA ASP A 29 4.57 7.62 0.55
C ASP A 29 4.80 9.01 -0.08
N ASP A 30 4.19 9.26 -1.24
CA ASP A 30 4.11 10.55 -1.92
C ASP A 30 3.29 11.58 -1.14
N GLU A 31 2.15 11.20 -0.56
CA GLU A 31 1.38 12.05 0.36
C GLU A 31 2.23 12.51 1.54
N LYS A 32 2.92 11.56 2.19
CA LYS A 32 3.80 11.87 3.33
C LYS A 32 4.90 12.87 2.93
N HIS A 33 5.36 12.80 1.69
CA HIS A 33 6.29 13.78 1.15
C HIS A 33 5.64 15.15 0.97
N PHE A 34 4.45 15.22 0.35
CA PHE A 34 3.77 16.49 0.10
C PHE A 34 3.27 17.21 1.37
N PHE A 35 2.90 16.46 2.41
CA PHE A 35 2.26 17.00 3.62
C PHE A 35 3.18 17.10 4.84
N ARG A 36 4.25 16.30 4.91
CA ARG A 36 5.12 16.21 6.11
C ARG A 36 6.60 16.34 5.80
N ASP A 37 6.96 16.72 4.56
CA ASP A 37 8.34 16.86 4.08
C ASP A 37 9.22 15.62 4.35
N ILE A 38 8.61 14.44 4.33
CA ILE A 38 9.33 13.17 4.46
C ILE A 38 9.96 12.84 3.10
N PRO A 39 11.26 12.50 3.01
CA PRO A 39 11.88 12.13 1.75
C PRO A 39 11.16 10.95 1.08
N VAL A 40 11.04 10.96 -0.25
CA VAL A 40 10.55 9.81 -1.04
C VAL A 40 11.62 8.72 -1.21
N SER A 41 12.87 8.99 -0.89
CA SER A 41 13.98 8.03 -1.04
C SER A 41 14.94 8.10 0.15
N GLY A 42 15.81 7.10 0.26
CA GLY A 42 16.76 6.97 1.36
C GLY A 42 16.25 6.10 2.52
N GLU A 43 17.11 5.90 3.51
CA GLU A 43 16.89 4.96 4.61
C GLU A 43 15.66 5.31 5.45
N ARG A 44 15.45 6.60 5.73
CA ARG A 44 14.28 7.07 6.51
C ARG A 44 12.96 6.77 5.80
N ALA A 45 12.89 6.97 4.49
CA ALA A 45 11.70 6.70 3.69
C ALA A 45 11.39 5.20 3.65
N SER A 46 12.42 4.39 3.37
CA SER A 46 12.34 2.94 3.30
C SER A 46 11.95 2.35 4.66
N GLY A 47 12.53 2.83 5.76
CA GLY A 47 12.20 2.39 7.11
C GLY A 47 10.73 2.61 7.46
N LEU A 48 10.20 3.82 7.21
CA LEU A 48 8.78 4.12 7.46
C LEU A 48 7.82 3.26 6.62
N VAL A 49 8.18 2.97 5.36
CA VAL A 49 7.38 2.08 4.51
C VAL A 49 7.43 0.64 5.02
N VAL A 50 8.61 0.15 5.39
CA VAL A 50 8.80 -1.21 5.91
C VAL A 50 8.04 -1.41 7.22
N GLU A 51 8.14 -0.48 8.17
CA GLU A 51 7.41 -0.56 9.44
C GLU A 51 5.89 -0.53 9.23
N ASN A 52 5.40 0.35 8.35
CA ASN A 52 3.97 0.36 7.99
C ASN A 52 3.51 -0.97 7.38
N ILE A 53 4.32 -1.59 6.51
CA ILE A 53 3.99 -2.88 5.90
C ILE A 53 3.99 -4.00 6.94
N LYS A 54 4.95 -4.00 7.88
CA LYS A 54 4.97 -4.96 9.00
C LYS A 54 3.72 -4.85 9.86
N ASP A 55 3.33 -3.62 10.21
CA ASP A 55 2.09 -3.34 10.95
C ASP A 55 0.86 -3.92 10.23
N ILE A 56 0.77 -3.76 8.90
CA ILE A 56 -0.34 -4.26 8.08
C ILE A 56 -0.35 -5.80 8.02
N ILE A 57 0.82 -6.42 7.82
CA ILE A 57 0.94 -7.89 7.76
C ILE A 57 0.53 -8.53 9.10
N ALA A 58 0.77 -7.84 10.22
CA ALA A 58 0.40 -8.32 11.55
C ALA A 58 -1.11 -8.55 11.74
N PHE A 59 -1.98 -7.97 10.90
CA PHE A 59 -3.42 -8.22 10.92
C PHE A 59 -3.82 -9.60 10.39
N GLY A 60 -2.91 -10.32 9.73
CA GLY A 60 -3.13 -11.70 9.29
C GLY A 60 -3.95 -11.86 8.02
N PHE A 61 -3.84 -10.93 7.06
CA PHE A 61 -4.43 -11.06 5.73
C PHE A 61 -3.85 -12.26 4.95
N ASP A 62 -4.62 -12.88 4.03
CA ASP A 62 -4.09 -13.94 3.16
C ASP A 62 -3.10 -13.32 2.14
N PRO A 63 -1.80 -13.65 2.21
CA PRO A 63 -0.79 -13.07 1.31
C PRO A 63 -1.00 -13.45 -0.16
N ARG A 64 -1.78 -14.50 -0.45
CA ARG A 64 -2.08 -14.94 -1.81
C ARG A 64 -3.16 -14.08 -2.46
N LYS A 65 -4.00 -13.41 -1.65
CA LYS A 65 -5.10 -12.56 -2.09
C LYS A 65 -4.88 -11.08 -1.81
N THR A 66 -3.76 -10.74 -1.18
CA THR A 66 -3.47 -9.37 -0.76
C THR A 66 -2.32 -8.80 -1.58
N PHE A 67 -2.55 -7.62 -2.16
CA PHE A 67 -1.55 -6.87 -2.90
C PHE A 67 -1.32 -5.52 -2.23
N ILE A 68 -0.12 -5.33 -1.69
CA ILE A 68 0.31 -4.08 -1.09
C ILE A 68 1.25 -3.39 -2.08
N PHE A 69 0.99 -2.12 -2.39
CA PHE A 69 1.85 -1.36 -3.29
C PHE A 69 2.18 0.01 -2.72
N ARG A 70 3.37 0.49 -3.09
CA ARG A 70 3.87 1.82 -2.78
C ARG A 70 3.63 2.73 -3.98
N ASN A 71 3.06 3.92 -3.75
CA ASN A 71 2.69 4.83 -4.84
C ASN A 71 3.88 5.13 -5.75
N THR A 72 5.02 5.57 -5.21
CA THR A 72 6.20 5.91 -6.03
C THR A 72 6.80 4.76 -6.83
N VAL A 73 6.52 3.50 -6.45
CA VAL A 73 7.04 2.31 -7.14
C VAL A 73 6.06 1.78 -8.18
N TYR A 74 4.75 1.82 -7.89
CA TYR A 74 3.71 1.24 -8.73
C TYR A 74 2.96 2.28 -9.59
N MET A 75 3.34 3.57 -9.52
CA MET A 75 2.65 4.65 -10.22
C MET A 75 2.52 4.39 -11.72
N GLY A 76 3.52 3.80 -12.36
CA GLY A 76 3.50 3.54 -13.81
C GLY A 76 2.26 2.77 -14.29
N ASP A 77 1.83 1.76 -13.54
CA ASP A 77 0.64 0.96 -13.88
C ASP A 77 -0.68 1.70 -13.53
N VAL A 78 -0.66 2.57 -12.52
CA VAL A 78 -1.84 3.27 -12.00
C VAL A 78 -2.09 4.60 -12.74
N TYR A 79 -1.04 5.20 -13.31
CA TYR A 79 -1.04 6.55 -13.86
C TYR A 79 -2.10 6.81 -14.95
N PRO A 80 -2.38 5.88 -15.89
CA PRO A 80 -3.45 6.09 -16.86
C PRO A 80 -4.80 6.37 -16.20
N THR A 81 -5.12 5.67 -15.10
CA THR A 81 -6.34 5.90 -14.32
C THR A 81 -6.26 7.23 -13.55
N VAL A 82 -5.11 7.55 -12.96
CA VAL A 82 -4.90 8.85 -12.29
C VAL A 82 -5.20 10.01 -13.24
N VAL A 83 -4.70 9.97 -14.47
CA VAL A 83 -4.92 11.02 -15.47
C VAL A 83 -6.41 11.18 -15.80
N GLN A 84 -7.16 10.08 -15.90
CA GLN A 84 -8.62 10.18 -16.10
C GLN A 84 -9.32 10.83 -14.90
N VAL A 85 -8.93 10.45 -13.68
CA VAL A 85 -9.50 11.05 -12.46
C VAL A 85 -9.14 12.53 -12.34
N GLN A 86 -7.88 12.90 -12.62
CA GLN A 86 -7.44 14.29 -12.64
C GLN A 86 -8.24 15.14 -13.62
N ARG A 87 -8.59 14.61 -14.79
CA ARG A 87 -9.44 15.30 -15.77
C ARG A 87 -10.86 15.55 -15.25
N MET A 88 -11.38 14.67 -14.41
CA MET A 88 -12.74 14.79 -13.84
C MET A 88 -12.79 15.72 -12.62
N LEU A 89 -11.66 15.95 -11.95
CA LEU A 89 -11.58 16.79 -10.76
C LEU A 89 -11.26 18.24 -11.12
N THR A 90 -12.16 19.15 -10.80
CA THR A 90 -11.87 20.58 -10.88
C THR A 90 -11.09 21.05 -9.65
N LEU A 91 -10.22 22.04 -9.82
CA LEU A 91 -9.47 22.62 -8.69
C LEU A 91 -10.41 23.21 -7.62
N SER A 92 -11.56 23.77 -8.01
CA SER A 92 -12.56 24.27 -7.07
C SER A 92 -13.16 23.15 -6.22
N ALA A 93 -13.47 21.99 -6.81
CA ALA A 93 -13.95 20.83 -6.06
C ALA A 93 -12.90 20.33 -5.06
N VAL A 94 -11.63 20.24 -5.49
CA VAL A 94 -10.53 19.84 -4.61
C VAL A 94 -10.33 20.83 -3.45
N LYS A 95 -10.34 22.15 -3.74
CA LYS A 95 -10.26 23.22 -2.73
C LYS A 95 -11.39 23.12 -1.71
N ASN A 96 -12.62 22.93 -2.18
CA ASN A 96 -13.79 22.84 -1.31
C ASN A 96 -13.78 21.59 -0.42
N ALA A 97 -13.29 20.45 -0.93
CA ALA A 97 -13.30 19.18 -0.20
C ALA A 97 -12.10 18.99 0.73
N PHE A 98 -10.90 19.39 0.31
CA PHE A 98 -9.64 19.09 1.01
C PHE A 98 -8.93 20.33 1.56
N GLY A 99 -9.39 21.53 1.19
CA GLY A 99 -8.83 22.80 1.68
C GLY A 99 -7.38 23.15 1.31
N PRO A 100 -6.76 22.70 0.19
CA PRO A 100 -5.45 23.21 -0.18
C PRO A 100 -5.48 24.72 -0.44
N LYS A 101 -4.42 25.42 0.02
CA LYS A 101 -4.21 26.85 -0.18
C LYS A 101 -3.43 27.10 -1.45
N ASP A 102 -3.50 28.31 -1.99
CA ASP A 102 -2.71 28.69 -3.18
C ASP A 102 -1.20 28.71 -2.90
N SER A 103 -0.79 28.77 -1.63
CA SER A 103 0.60 28.65 -1.19
C SER A 103 1.09 27.21 -1.04
N ASP A 104 0.19 26.21 -1.13
CA ASP A 104 0.57 24.81 -1.01
C ASP A 104 1.23 24.29 -2.30
N ASN A 105 2.03 23.23 -2.17
CA ASN A 105 2.61 22.58 -3.34
C ASN A 105 1.52 21.89 -4.19
N VAL A 106 1.76 21.83 -5.51
CA VAL A 106 0.84 21.22 -6.49
C VAL A 106 0.54 19.75 -6.17
N GLY A 107 1.47 19.05 -5.52
CA GLY A 107 1.29 17.67 -5.07
C GLY A 107 0.07 17.49 -4.16
N LYS A 108 -0.15 18.39 -3.19
CA LYS A 108 -1.33 18.34 -2.30
C LYS A 108 -2.65 18.45 -3.06
N ALA A 109 -2.72 19.31 -4.08
CA ALA A 109 -3.91 19.49 -4.90
C ALA A 109 -4.15 18.32 -5.87
N ALA A 110 -3.08 17.69 -6.36
CA ALA A 110 -3.18 16.57 -7.31
C ALA A 110 -3.37 15.20 -6.63
N PHE A 111 -2.95 15.06 -5.37
CA PHE A 111 -2.95 13.79 -4.63
C PHE A 111 -4.32 13.10 -4.50
N PRO A 112 -5.46 13.81 -4.34
CA PRO A 112 -6.78 13.14 -4.29
C PRO A 112 -7.05 12.22 -5.49
N ALA A 113 -6.54 12.56 -6.68
CA ALA A 113 -6.67 11.69 -7.84
C ALA A 113 -5.85 10.40 -7.73
N VAL A 114 -4.65 10.48 -7.14
CA VAL A 114 -3.79 9.32 -6.85
C VAL A 114 -4.43 8.41 -5.81
N GLN A 115 -5.10 8.98 -4.81
CA GLN A 115 -5.80 8.23 -3.77
C GLN A 115 -7.11 7.59 -4.28
N ALA A 116 -7.78 8.22 -5.25
CA ALA A 116 -9.01 7.69 -5.83
C ALA A 116 -8.77 6.62 -6.91
N ALA A 117 -7.63 6.65 -7.60
CA ALA A 117 -7.34 5.71 -8.70
C ALA A 117 -7.46 4.22 -8.32
N PRO A 118 -7.04 3.77 -7.11
CA PRO A 118 -7.21 2.39 -6.67
C PRO A 118 -8.67 1.90 -6.54
N CYS A 119 -9.64 2.80 -6.50
CA CYS A 119 -11.06 2.43 -6.50
C CYS A 119 -11.52 1.85 -7.85
N PHE A 120 -10.73 2.01 -8.90
CA PHE A 120 -11.02 1.49 -10.23
C PHE A 120 -10.16 0.25 -10.51
N SER A 121 -10.81 -0.85 -10.90
CA SER A 121 -10.11 -2.10 -11.26
C SER A 121 -9.13 -1.94 -12.44
N SER A 122 -9.33 -0.92 -13.28
CA SER A 122 -8.42 -0.53 -14.36
C SER A 122 -7.02 -0.14 -13.90
N ALA A 123 -6.85 0.27 -12.63
CA ALA A 123 -5.54 0.55 -12.03
C ALA A 123 -4.71 -0.72 -11.75
N PHE A 124 -5.34 -1.89 -11.80
CA PHE A 124 -4.73 -3.16 -11.42
C PHE A 124 -4.92 -4.27 -12.47
N PRO A 125 -4.62 -4.02 -13.76
CA PRO A 125 -4.94 -4.95 -14.83
C PRO A 125 -4.19 -6.28 -14.69
N ARG A 126 -2.95 -6.26 -14.20
CA ARG A 126 -2.12 -7.46 -14.01
C ARG A 126 -2.44 -8.17 -12.69
N VAL A 127 -2.66 -7.40 -11.63
CA VAL A 127 -2.89 -7.92 -10.28
C VAL A 127 -4.26 -8.58 -10.19
N LEU A 128 -5.33 -7.90 -10.58
CA LEU A 128 -6.68 -8.45 -10.46
C LEU A 128 -6.92 -9.61 -11.43
N ARG A 129 -6.32 -9.60 -12.63
CA ARG A 129 -6.36 -10.77 -13.54
C ARG A 129 -5.68 -12.00 -12.92
N ARG A 130 -4.54 -11.81 -12.23
CA ARG A 130 -3.82 -12.88 -11.53
C ARG A 130 -4.61 -13.39 -10.33
N LEU A 131 -5.22 -12.50 -9.54
CA LEU A 131 -5.99 -12.87 -8.35
C LEU A 131 -7.34 -13.51 -8.67
N ALA A 132 -7.92 -13.23 -9.85
CA ALA A 132 -9.18 -13.81 -10.32
C ALA A 132 -9.06 -15.25 -10.89
N GLY A 133 -7.86 -15.86 -10.88
CA GLY A 133 -7.71 -17.29 -11.20
C GLY A 133 -7.92 -17.67 -12.67
N THR A 134 -7.65 -16.77 -13.63
CA THR A 134 -7.61 -17.16 -15.05
C THR A 134 -6.38 -18.06 -15.32
N ARG A 135 -6.62 -19.36 -15.50
CA ARG A 135 -5.59 -20.36 -15.85
C ARG A 135 -4.92 -19.98 -17.18
N ARG A 136 -3.68 -19.45 -17.15
CA ARG A 136 -2.49 -20.09 -17.74
C ARG A 136 -1.21 -19.23 -17.69
N ARG A 137 -0.14 -19.98 -17.37
CA ARG A 137 1.31 -19.83 -17.65
C ARG A 137 2.13 -18.82 -16.83
N SER A 138 2.97 -19.46 -15.99
CA SER A 138 4.28 -19.05 -15.48
C SER A 138 4.85 -17.76 -16.07
N ALA A 139 4.88 -16.71 -15.25
CA ALA A 139 5.87 -15.66 -15.37
C ALA A 139 6.27 -15.23 -13.95
N SER A 140 7.52 -15.54 -13.64
CA SER A 140 8.28 -15.17 -12.44
C SER A 140 8.46 -13.65 -12.36
N PHE A 141 8.03 -13.00 -11.27
CA PHE A 141 8.46 -11.65 -10.87
C PHE A 141 8.17 -11.38 -9.37
N PRO A 142 8.89 -10.41 -8.79
CA PRO A 142 9.96 -10.66 -7.83
C PRO A 142 9.38 -10.94 -6.44
N VAL A 143 9.51 -12.19 -6.01
CA VAL A 143 9.31 -12.60 -4.61
C VAL A 143 10.43 -12.03 -3.72
N GLN A 144 11.30 -11.14 -4.20
CA GLN A 144 12.47 -10.65 -3.47
C GLN A 144 12.06 -9.89 -2.20
N LEU A 145 11.15 -8.91 -2.27
CA LEU A 145 10.84 -8.09 -1.09
C LEU A 145 10.12 -8.90 0.02
N ILE A 146 9.20 -9.77 -0.38
CA ILE A 146 8.48 -10.66 0.54
C ILE A 146 9.41 -11.77 1.08
N ARG A 147 10.30 -12.35 0.26
CA ARG A 147 11.30 -13.32 0.75
C ARG A 147 12.30 -12.68 1.69
N THR A 148 12.77 -11.46 1.43
CA THR A 148 13.70 -10.76 2.31
C THR A 148 13.04 -10.47 3.65
N LEU A 149 11.77 -10.01 3.66
CA LEU A 149 11.02 -9.76 4.89
C LEU A 149 10.68 -11.05 5.66
N PHE A 150 10.30 -12.14 4.97
CA PHE A 150 10.06 -13.45 5.61
C PHE A 150 11.35 -14.11 6.12
N SER A 151 12.46 -13.95 5.40
CA SER A 151 13.78 -14.46 5.85
C SER A 151 14.27 -13.72 7.09
N SER A 152 14.03 -12.40 7.16
CA SER A 152 14.32 -11.60 8.35
C SER A 152 13.41 -11.98 9.52
N TRP A 153 12.12 -12.26 9.29
CA TRP A 153 11.19 -12.70 10.34
C TRP A 153 11.57 -14.07 10.94
N HIS A 154 11.99 -15.03 10.11
CA HIS A 154 12.47 -16.33 10.57
C HIS A 154 13.83 -16.27 11.30
N ALA A 155 14.68 -15.29 10.97
CA ALA A 155 15.93 -15.07 11.67
C ALA A 155 15.68 -14.52 13.09
N THR A 156 14.76 -13.55 13.24
CA THR A 156 14.44 -12.96 14.55
C THR A 156 13.69 -13.94 15.47
N SER A 157 12.84 -14.81 14.91
CA SER A 157 12.10 -15.82 15.69
C SER A 157 12.93 -17.02 16.15
N ARG A 158 14.08 -17.31 15.52
CA ARG A 158 15.06 -18.28 16.04
C ARG A 158 15.96 -17.71 17.14
N CYS A 159 16.20 -16.41 17.14
CA CYS A 159 17.02 -15.77 18.17
C CYS A 159 16.30 -15.71 19.53
N CYS A 160 14.97 -15.58 19.53
CA CYS A 160 14.15 -15.57 20.75
C CYS A 160 13.88 -16.96 21.36
N THR A 161 14.26 -18.06 20.68
CA THR A 161 14.06 -19.43 21.20
C THR A 161 15.34 -20.06 21.77
N GLN A 162 16.48 -19.35 21.77
CA GLN A 162 17.75 -19.85 22.33
C GLN A 162 18.22 -19.16 23.63
N SER A 163 17.49 -18.17 24.16
CA SER A 163 17.79 -17.61 25.49
C SER A 163 16.93 -18.29 26.56
N SER A 164 17.14 -19.58 26.75
CA SER A 164 16.70 -20.30 27.95
C SER A 164 17.76 -20.13 29.03
N PHE A 165 17.34 -19.53 30.15
CA PHE A 165 18.02 -19.40 31.45
C PHE A 165 19.21 -20.34 31.72
N PRO A 166 20.36 -19.83 32.19
CA PRO A 166 21.21 -20.56 33.11
C PRO A 166 20.78 -20.28 34.57
N HIS A 167 20.96 -21.29 35.40
CA HIS A 167 20.70 -21.38 36.84
C HIS A 167 21.13 -20.19 37.69
#